data_AF-A0A8F4FTS2-F1
#
_entry.id   AF-A0A8F4FTS2-F1
#
_cell.length_a   1.000
_cell.length_b   1.000
_cell.length_c   1.000
_cell.angle_alpha   90.00
_cell.angle_beta   90.00
_cell.angle_gamma   90.00
#
_symmetry.space_group_name_H-M   'P 1'
#
loop_
_entity.id
_entity.type
_entity.pdbx_description
1 polymer ?
#
loop_
_entity_poly.entity_id
_entity_poly.type
_entity_poly.pdbx_seq_one_letter_code
_entity_poly.pdbx_strand_id
1 'polypeptide(L)'
;MFRKKVREEPSVPLTFAAEDLPRLESILDEFLATVGTPQFELPAIRLGRAGGIDIEHPERVFSLGPDATKRPWRWLLLGVEEAVRQQRQVTLIKASAVVGFWQMNIAPNLGPADWFAMGLDGCPADVEIAVHRAAAGPMVSFDDTEILATDARGDSMTVGLARQAAEFRLNDLVGL
;
A
#
# COMPACT_ATOMS: atom_id res chain seq x y z
N MET A 1 -20.64 -34.27 12.05
CA MET A 1 -19.63 -33.22 11.78
C MET A 1 -20.34 -31.87 11.89
N PHE A 2 -20.21 -31.17 13.01
CA PHE A 2 -20.93 -29.90 13.25
C PHE A 2 -20.16 -28.75 12.58
N ARG A 3 -20.72 -28.17 11.51
CA ARG A 3 -20.25 -26.87 10.99
C ARG A 3 -20.69 -25.79 11.96
N LYS A 4 -19.78 -25.38 12.85
CA LYS A 4 -19.96 -24.20 13.70
C LYS A 4 -20.08 -23.00 12.75
N LYS A 5 -21.29 -22.43 12.60
CA LYS A 5 -21.48 -21.15 11.90
C LYS A 5 -20.62 -20.13 12.64
N VAL A 6 -19.52 -19.71 12.05
CA VAL A 6 -18.75 -18.56 12.53
C VAL A 6 -19.71 -17.39 12.46
N ARG A 7 -20.00 -16.80 13.61
CA ARG A 7 -20.84 -15.62 13.70
C ARG A 7 -19.96 -14.49 13.17
N GLU A 8 -20.23 -14.03 11.94
CA GLU A 8 -19.56 -12.86 11.39
C GLU A 8 -19.90 -11.69 12.31
N GLU A 9 -18.91 -11.23 13.08
CA GLU A 9 -19.03 -9.95 13.76
C GLU A 9 -19.15 -8.87 12.68
N PRO A 10 -20.02 -7.86 12.85
CA PRO A 10 -20.10 -6.78 11.88
C PRO A 10 -18.72 -6.13 11.77
N SER A 11 -18.08 -6.33 10.62
CA SER A 11 -16.75 -5.79 10.36
C SER A 11 -16.80 -4.28 10.53
N VAL A 12 -15.90 -3.71 11.33
CA VAL A 12 -15.77 -2.25 11.48
C VAL A 12 -15.70 -1.64 10.07
N PRO A 13 -16.57 -0.67 9.73
CA PRO A 13 -16.55 -0.04 8.42
C PRO A 13 -15.16 0.51 8.14
N LEU A 14 -14.64 0.26 6.93
CA LEU A 14 -13.40 0.87 6.51
C LEU A 14 -13.69 2.31 6.10
N THR A 15 -13.03 3.27 6.77
CA THR A 15 -13.23 4.70 6.54
C THR A 15 -11.91 5.38 6.24
N PHE A 16 -11.95 6.41 5.41
CA PHE A 16 -10.84 7.30 5.13
C PHE A 16 -11.41 8.72 5.08
N ALA A 17 -10.88 9.62 5.90
CA ALA A 17 -11.27 11.02 5.93
C ALA A 17 -10.17 11.90 5.31
N ALA A 18 -10.49 13.15 4.92
CA ALA A 18 -9.53 14.02 4.26
C ALA A 18 -8.30 14.31 5.15
N GLU A 19 -8.52 14.36 6.47
CA GLU A 19 -7.49 14.48 7.50
C GLU A 19 -6.55 13.28 7.62
N ASP A 20 -6.89 12.12 7.04
CA ASP A 20 -6.02 10.94 7.00
C ASP A 20 -4.94 11.05 5.91
N LEU A 21 -5.05 12.01 4.99
CA LEU A 21 -4.14 12.14 3.86
C LEU A 21 -2.67 12.37 4.28
N PRO A 22 -2.35 13.27 5.24
CA PRO A 22 -0.98 13.40 5.74
C PRO A 22 -0.45 12.12 6.40
N ARG A 23 -1.33 11.33 7.04
CA ARG A 23 -0.95 10.04 7.62
C ARG A 23 -0.61 9.03 6.53
N LEU A 24 -1.39 8.98 5.45
CA LEU A 24 -1.06 8.14 4.29
C LEU A 24 0.29 8.55 3.69
N GLU A 25 0.52 9.84 3.46
CA GLU A 25 1.77 10.36 2.91
C GLU A 25 2.97 9.95 3.77
N SER A 26 2.88 10.10 5.10
CA SER A 26 3.91 9.64 6.03
C SER A 26 4.19 8.14 5.90
N ILE A 27 3.15 7.30 5.76
CA ILE A 27 3.32 5.85 5.61
C ILE A 27 4.02 5.52 4.28
N LEU A 28 3.64 6.21 3.20
CA LEU A 28 4.25 6.01 1.88
C LEU A 28 5.72 6.43 1.87
N ASP A 29 6.05 7.55 2.52
CA ASP A 29 7.42 8.05 2.65
C ASP A 29 8.29 7.07 3.45
N GLU A 30 7.77 6.54 4.55
CA GLU A 30 8.45 5.50 5.31
C GLU A 30 8.68 4.24 4.48
N PHE A 31 7.68 3.80 3.70
CA PHE A 31 7.84 2.65 2.79
C PHE A 31 8.94 2.88 1.76
N LEU A 32 8.91 4.02 1.07
CA LEU A 32 9.90 4.33 0.04
C LEU A 32 11.30 4.43 0.65
N ALA A 33 11.43 4.96 1.86
CA ALA A 33 12.69 4.95 2.58
C ALA A 33 13.19 3.51 2.87
N THR A 34 12.33 2.49 2.93
CA THR A 34 12.78 1.10 3.17
C THR A 34 13.16 0.34 1.91
N VAL A 35 12.97 0.91 0.72
CA VAL A 35 13.38 0.26 -0.54
C VAL A 35 14.89 0.01 -0.53
N GLY A 36 15.29 -1.21 -0.93
CA GLY A 36 16.69 -1.64 -0.89
C GLY A 36 17.19 -2.05 0.50
N THR A 37 16.36 -2.01 1.55
CA THR A 37 16.71 -2.47 2.90
C THR A 37 15.69 -3.49 3.42
N PRO A 38 16.05 -4.33 4.41
CA PRO A 38 15.11 -5.29 4.98
C PRO A 38 14.09 -4.66 5.96
N GLN A 39 14.01 -3.33 6.05
CA GLN A 39 13.30 -2.63 7.15
C GLN A 39 11.84 -2.28 6.81
N PHE A 40 11.19 -3.02 5.90
CA PHE A 40 9.83 -2.73 5.41
C PHE A 40 8.71 -3.09 6.41
N GLU A 41 9.04 -3.80 7.49
CA GLU A 41 8.07 -4.31 8.46
C GLU A 41 7.29 -3.19 9.17
N LEU A 42 7.99 -2.14 9.61
CA LEU A 42 7.37 -1.02 10.34
C LEU A 42 6.34 -0.25 9.51
N PRO A 43 6.64 0.21 8.27
CA PRO A 43 5.64 0.87 7.45
C PRO A 43 4.50 -0.09 7.04
N ALA A 44 4.78 -1.39 6.86
CA ALA A 44 3.74 -2.39 6.62
C ALA A 44 2.77 -2.52 7.81
N ILE A 45 3.30 -2.58 9.04
CA ILE A 45 2.52 -2.58 10.29
C ILE A 45 1.65 -1.32 10.39
N ARG A 46 2.19 -0.15 10.04
CA ARG A 46 1.45 1.12 10.07
C ARG A 46 0.31 1.15 9.05
N LEU A 47 0.55 0.64 7.84
CA LEU A 47 -0.49 0.49 6.83
C LEU A 47 -1.55 -0.53 7.28
N GLY A 48 -1.13 -1.66 7.87
CA GLY A 48 -1.99 -2.65 8.51
C GLY A 48 -2.94 -2.00 9.52
N ARG A 49 -2.37 -1.25 10.47
CA ARG A 49 -3.13 -0.50 11.49
C ARG A 49 -4.07 0.55 10.88
N ALA A 50 -3.68 1.21 9.81
CA ALA A 50 -4.54 2.16 9.10
C ALA A 50 -5.76 1.45 8.46
N GLY A 51 -5.57 0.24 7.93
CA GLY A 51 -6.64 -0.65 7.48
C GLY A 51 -7.52 -1.26 8.58
N GLY A 52 -7.27 -0.91 9.85
CA GLY A 52 -7.98 -1.43 11.00
C GLY A 52 -7.51 -2.81 11.45
N ILE A 53 -6.28 -3.21 11.13
CA ILE A 53 -5.70 -4.46 11.61
C ILE A 53 -5.04 -4.25 12.97
N ASP A 54 -5.52 -5.01 13.96
CA ASP A 54 -4.95 -5.06 15.30
C ASP A 54 -3.83 -6.10 15.36
N ILE A 55 -2.60 -5.64 15.12
CA ILE A 55 -1.40 -6.48 15.06
C ILE A 55 -0.98 -6.96 16.47
N GLU A 56 -1.42 -6.28 17.52
CA GLU A 56 -1.16 -6.69 18.91
C GLU A 56 -2.03 -7.89 19.32
N HIS A 57 -3.13 -8.10 18.59
CA HIS A 57 -4.08 -9.19 18.78
C HIS A 57 -4.34 -9.89 17.44
N PRO A 58 -3.34 -10.61 16.88
CA PRO A 58 -3.43 -11.20 15.53
C PRO A 58 -4.60 -12.18 15.39
N GLU A 59 -5.11 -12.75 16.48
CA GLU A 59 -6.31 -13.58 16.49
C GLU A 59 -7.58 -12.81 16.04
N ARG A 60 -7.61 -11.48 16.20
CA ARG A 60 -8.71 -10.62 15.72
C ARG A 60 -8.71 -10.45 14.20
N VAL A 61 -7.61 -10.73 13.52
CA VAL A 61 -7.60 -10.80 12.05
C VAL A 61 -8.61 -11.84 11.56
N PHE A 62 -8.75 -12.96 12.27
CA PHE A 62 -9.71 -14.00 11.91
C PHE A 62 -11.17 -13.58 12.10
N SER A 63 -11.48 -12.65 12.99
CA SER A 63 -12.85 -12.14 13.16
C SER A 63 -13.27 -11.18 12.06
N LEU A 64 -12.30 -10.56 11.37
CA LEU A 64 -12.53 -9.68 10.22
C LEU A 64 -12.79 -10.45 8.91
N GLY A 65 -12.69 -11.79 8.93
CA GLY A 65 -12.97 -12.64 7.78
C GLY A 65 -11.77 -12.89 6.85
N PRO A 66 -11.98 -13.64 5.75
CA PRO A 66 -10.89 -14.07 4.86
C PRO A 66 -10.15 -12.92 4.16
N ASP A 67 -10.79 -11.77 4.02
CA ASP A 67 -10.23 -10.59 3.36
C ASP A 67 -9.62 -9.56 4.33
N ALA A 68 -9.43 -9.93 5.60
CA ALA A 68 -8.88 -9.03 6.62
C ALA A 68 -7.54 -8.42 6.18
N THR A 69 -6.60 -9.24 5.70
CA THR A 69 -5.28 -8.79 5.22
C THR A 69 -5.33 -7.93 3.95
N LYS A 70 -6.50 -7.85 3.30
CA LYS A 70 -6.74 -6.99 2.14
C LYS A 70 -7.26 -5.60 2.50
N ARG A 71 -7.78 -5.42 3.72
CA ARG A 71 -8.30 -4.13 4.21
C ARG A 71 -7.29 -2.97 4.17
N PRO A 72 -5.99 -3.17 4.47
CA PRO A 72 -5.02 -2.08 4.37
C PRO A 72 -4.87 -1.52 2.95
N TRP A 73 -4.93 -2.39 1.93
CA TRP A 73 -4.91 -1.99 0.53
C TRP A 73 -6.16 -1.23 0.13
N ARG A 74 -7.32 -1.66 0.65
CA ARG A 74 -8.59 -0.94 0.46
C ARG A 74 -8.55 0.44 1.12
N TRP A 75 -7.89 0.58 2.26
CA TRP A 75 -7.72 1.87 2.93
C TRP A 75 -6.80 2.79 2.11
N LEU A 76 -5.70 2.26 1.60
CA LEU A 76 -4.83 2.97 0.66
C LEU A 76 -5.58 3.43 -0.58
N LEU A 77 -6.46 2.59 -1.15
CA LEU A 77 -7.28 2.96 -2.31
C LEU A 77 -8.17 4.17 -2.03
N LEU A 78 -8.85 4.19 -0.88
CA LEU A 78 -9.67 5.35 -0.47
C LEU A 78 -8.80 6.63 -0.36
N GLY A 79 -7.58 6.49 0.14
CA GLY A 79 -6.62 7.58 0.20
C GLY A 79 -6.11 8.03 -1.17
N VAL A 80 -5.95 7.11 -2.13
CA VAL A 80 -5.65 7.42 -3.53
C VAL A 80 -6.81 8.17 -4.19
N GLU A 81 -8.05 7.75 -3.95
CA GLU A 81 -9.24 8.47 -4.42
C GLU A 81 -9.29 9.90 -3.85
N GLU A 82 -8.96 10.08 -2.57
CA GLU A 82 -8.84 11.41 -1.96
C GLU A 82 -7.69 12.24 -2.54
N ALA A 83 -6.53 11.63 -2.76
CA ALA A 83 -5.39 12.28 -3.41
C ALA A 83 -5.73 12.74 -4.84
N VAL A 84 -6.52 11.97 -5.60
CA VAL A 84 -7.05 12.40 -6.90
C VAL A 84 -7.96 13.62 -6.74
N ARG A 85 -8.90 13.60 -5.78
CA ARG A 85 -9.79 14.75 -5.52
C ARG A 85 -9.02 16.02 -5.18
N GLN A 86 -7.93 15.90 -4.41
CA GLN A 86 -7.07 17.01 -4.00
C GLN A 86 -5.91 17.31 -4.97
N GLN A 87 -5.84 16.63 -6.12
CA GLN A 87 -4.76 16.79 -7.11
C GLN A 87 -3.33 16.58 -6.52
N ARG A 88 -3.18 15.66 -5.57
CA ARG A 88 -1.89 15.33 -4.93
C ARG A 88 -1.07 14.36 -5.79
N GLN A 89 -0.51 14.86 -6.88
CA GLN A 89 0.22 14.06 -7.87
C GLN A 89 1.35 13.23 -7.26
N VAL A 90 2.18 13.82 -6.40
CA VAL A 90 3.29 13.12 -5.71
C VAL A 90 2.77 11.92 -4.92
N THR A 91 1.68 12.08 -4.18
CA THR A 91 1.08 11.02 -3.36
C THR A 91 0.58 9.85 -4.20
N LEU A 92 0.00 10.13 -5.38
CA LEU A 92 -0.43 9.09 -6.33
C LEU A 92 0.77 8.28 -6.85
N ILE A 93 1.87 8.95 -7.18
CA ILE A 93 3.09 8.31 -7.66
C ILE A 93 3.71 7.45 -6.55
N LYS A 94 3.82 7.98 -5.34
CA LYS A 94 4.34 7.24 -4.18
C LYS A 94 3.49 5.99 -3.89
N ALA A 95 2.16 6.10 -3.93
CA ALA A 95 1.27 4.95 -3.74
C ALA A 95 1.49 3.87 -4.82
N SER A 96 1.59 4.28 -6.09
CA SER A 96 1.90 3.39 -7.22
C SER A 96 3.25 2.69 -7.06
N ALA A 97 4.29 3.45 -6.68
CA ALA A 97 5.63 2.94 -6.45
C ALA A 97 5.68 1.92 -5.30
N VAL A 98 5.02 2.22 -4.17
CA VAL A 98 4.93 1.31 -3.01
C VAL A 98 4.19 0.01 -3.37
N VAL A 99 3.04 0.11 -4.05
CA VAL A 99 2.27 -1.07 -4.48
C VAL A 99 3.10 -1.95 -5.42
N GLY A 100 3.72 -1.35 -6.44
CA GLY A 100 4.56 -2.08 -7.39
C GLY A 100 5.76 -2.74 -6.72
N PHE A 101 6.49 -2.00 -5.88
CA PHE A 101 7.64 -2.54 -5.14
C PHE A 101 7.23 -3.69 -4.22
N TRP A 102 6.14 -3.54 -3.46
CA TRP A 102 5.63 -4.58 -2.58
C TRP A 102 5.29 -5.85 -3.35
N GLN A 103 4.54 -5.74 -4.46
CA GLN A 103 4.15 -6.89 -5.28
C GLN A 103 5.32 -7.63 -5.92
N MET A 104 6.33 -6.89 -6.38
CA MET A 104 7.44 -7.50 -7.10
C MET A 104 8.52 -8.06 -6.17
N ASN A 105 8.76 -7.43 -5.02
CA ASN A 105 9.94 -7.70 -4.21
C ASN A 105 9.62 -8.27 -2.82
N ILE A 106 8.48 -7.90 -2.23
CA ILE A 106 8.15 -8.29 -0.86
C ILE A 106 7.15 -9.44 -0.86
N ALA A 107 5.93 -9.21 -1.34
CA ALA A 107 4.81 -10.15 -1.27
C ALA A 107 5.15 -11.59 -1.73
N PRO A 108 5.90 -11.81 -2.83
CA PRO A 108 6.23 -13.17 -3.28
C PRO A 108 7.14 -13.95 -2.31
N ASN A 109 7.85 -13.24 -1.45
CA ASN A 109 8.83 -13.81 -0.51
C ASN A 109 8.27 -13.91 0.92
N LEU A 110 7.07 -13.40 1.17
CA LEU A 110 6.45 -13.47 2.49
C LEU A 110 5.85 -14.84 2.74
N GLY A 111 6.12 -15.40 3.92
CA GLY A 111 5.42 -16.55 4.45
C GLY A 111 4.14 -16.14 5.20
N PRO A 112 3.28 -17.12 5.55
CA PRO A 112 2.06 -16.86 6.31
C PRO A 112 2.30 -16.13 7.64
N ALA A 113 3.41 -16.43 8.33
CA ALA A 113 3.75 -15.79 9.59
C ALA A 113 4.05 -14.29 9.43
N ASP A 114 4.68 -13.90 8.33
CA ASP A 114 5.04 -12.52 8.04
C ASP A 114 3.80 -11.67 7.78
N TRP A 115 2.82 -12.22 7.04
CA TRP A 115 1.53 -11.55 6.80
C TRP A 115 0.78 -11.28 8.11
N PHE A 116 0.78 -12.23 9.04
CA PHE A 116 0.15 -12.03 10.35
C PHE A 116 0.89 -11.01 11.21
N ALA A 117 2.23 -11.05 11.20
CA ALA A 117 3.06 -10.12 11.96
C ALA A 117 2.93 -8.67 11.47
N MET A 118 2.76 -8.47 10.16
CA MET A 118 2.62 -7.13 9.57
C MET A 118 1.18 -6.70 9.37
N GLY A 119 0.21 -7.62 9.41
CA GLY A 119 -1.18 -7.36 9.05
C GLY A 119 -1.37 -6.98 7.59
N LEU A 120 -0.41 -7.33 6.71
CA LEU A 120 -0.37 -6.91 5.32
C LEU A 120 0.10 -8.08 4.43
N ASP A 121 -0.73 -8.43 3.46
CA ASP A 121 -0.47 -9.47 2.46
C ASP A 121 -0.33 -8.83 1.06
N GLY A 122 -0.31 -9.59 -0.03
CA GLY A 122 -0.39 -9.05 -1.39
C GLY A 122 -1.64 -8.17 -1.59
N CYS A 123 -1.42 -7.00 -2.21
CA CYS A 123 -2.44 -6.13 -2.76
C CYS A 123 -3.38 -6.90 -3.71
N PRO A 124 -4.71 -6.78 -3.56
CA PRO A 124 -5.67 -7.27 -4.53
C PRO A 124 -5.45 -6.64 -5.92
N ALA A 125 -5.61 -7.43 -6.98
CA ALA A 125 -5.37 -6.98 -8.36
C ALA A 125 -6.21 -5.75 -8.76
N ASP A 126 -7.46 -5.67 -8.31
CA ASP A 126 -8.34 -4.54 -8.61
C ASP A 126 -7.90 -3.25 -7.91
N VAL A 127 -7.35 -3.35 -6.69
CA VAL A 127 -6.73 -2.21 -6.00
C VAL A 127 -5.45 -1.81 -6.72
N GLU A 128 -4.58 -2.76 -7.04
CA GLU A 128 -3.33 -2.50 -7.76
C GLU A 128 -3.57 -1.76 -9.09
N ILE A 129 -4.49 -2.25 -9.91
CA ILE A 129 -4.87 -1.61 -11.18
C ILE A 129 -5.38 -0.20 -10.95
N ALA A 130 -6.24 0.01 -9.95
CA ALA A 130 -6.81 1.33 -9.67
C ALA A 130 -5.73 2.34 -9.24
N VAL A 131 -4.80 1.93 -8.37
CA VAL A 131 -3.68 2.77 -7.91
C VAL A 131 -2.77 3.15 -9.08
N HIS A 132 -2.35 2.18 -9.90
CA HIS A 132 -1.49 2.46 -11.04
C HIS A 132 -2.17 3.36 -12.09
N ARG A 133 -3.46 3.14 -12.37
CA ARG A 133 -4.23 4.01 -13.28
C ARG A 133 -4.32 5.44 -12.77
N ALA A 134 -4.52 5.65 -11.47
CA ALA A 134 -4.57 6.98 -10.89
C ALA A 134 -3.22 7.71 -11.02
N ALA A 135 -2.10 6.97 -10.95
CA ALA A 135 -0.76 7.52 -11.07
C ALA A 135 -0.28 7.71 -12.51
N ALA A 136 -0.89 7.04 -13.51
CA ALA A 136 -0.43 7.05 -14.91
C ALA A 136 -0.20 8.45 -15.48
N GLY A 137 -1.19 9.35 -15.32
CA GLY A 137 -1.09 10.74 -15.76
C GLY A 137 0.04 11.50 -15.05
N PRO A 138 0.02 11.57 -13.70
CA PRO A 138 1.10 12.17 -12.92
C PRO A 138 2.49 11.68 -13.32
N MET A 139 2.70 10.37 -13.47
CA MET A 139 4.00 9.76 -13.78
C MET A 139 4.58 10.20 -15.13
N VAL A 140 3.75 10.43 -16.15
CA VAL A 140 4.20 10.92 -17.47
C VAL A 140 4.74 12.34 -17.38
N SER A 141 4.15 13.17 -16.51
CA SER A 141 4.52 14.58 -16.34
C SER A 141 5.56 14.83 -15.25
N PHE A 142 5.96 13.79 -14.51
CA PHE A 142 6.72 13.96 -13.28
C PHE A 142 8.22 14.12 -13.53
N ASP A 143 8.81 15.17 -12.94
CA ASP A 143 10.27 15.38 -12.90
C ASP A 143 10.87 14.58 -11.74
N ASP A 144 11.76 13.64 -12.06
CA ASP A 144 12.40 12.76 -11.07
C ASP A 144 13.10 13.51 -9.94
N THR A 145 13.53 14.75 -10.18
CA THR A 145 14.20 15.58 -9.18
C THR A 145 13.29 16.00 -8.02
N GLU A 146 11.96 16.01 -8.19
CA GLU A 146 11.02 16.35 -7.11
C GLU A 146 10.84 15.24 -6.07
N ILE A 147 11.01 13.96 -6.45
CA ILE A 147 11.02 12.86 -5.46
C ILE A 147 12.36 12.84 -4.71
N LEU A 148 13.47 13.14 -5.37
CA LEU A 148 14.78 13.26 -4.70
C LEU A 148 14.79 14.35 -3.62
N ALA A 149 14.03 15.43 -3.84
CA ALA A 149 13.89 16.52 -2.87
C ALA A 149 13.04 16.14 -1.65
N THR A 150 12.20 15.10 -1.74
CA THR A 150 11.34 14.61 -0.65
C THR A 150 11.88 13.37 0.05
N ASP A 151 12.79 12.62 -0.57
CA ASP A 151 13.58 11.61 0.14
C ASP A 151 14.60 12.29 1.06
N ALA A 152 14.41 12.17 2.37
CA ALA A 152 15.32 12.70 3.38
C ALA A 152 16.76 12.14 3.28
N ARG A 153 16.98 11.08 2.50
CA ARG A 153 18.30 10.48 2.25
C ARG A 153 18.96 10.99 0.98
N GLY A 154 18.21 11.61 0.06
CA GLY A 154 18.67 12.03 -1.26
C GLY A 154 19.12 10.87 -2.16
N ASP A 155 18.60 9.65 -1.97
CA ASP A 155 19.06 8.46 -2.68
C ASP A 155 18.24 8.20 -3.95
N SER A 156 18.77 8.64 -5.08
CA SER A 156 18.11 8.51 -6.38
C SER A 156 17.84 7.10 -6.87
N MET A 157 18.57 6.10 -6.37
CA MET A 157 18.38 4.71 -6.79
C MET A 157 17.07 4.11 -6.27
N THR A 158 16.72 4.43 -5.03
CA THR A 158 15.51 3.94 -4.34
C THR A 158 14.24 4.40 -5.07
N VAL A 159 14.22 5.67 -5.45
CA VAL A 159 13.16 6.29 -6.22
C VAL A 159 13.09 5.72 -7.63
N GLY A 160 14.24 5.59 -8.30
CA GLY A 160 14.34 5.02 -9.64
C GLY A 160 13.83 3.58 -9.70
N LEU A 161 14.17 2.74 -8.71
CA LEU A 161 13.70 1.35 -8.62
C LEU A 161 12.18 1.26 -8.38
N ALA A 162 11.65 2.10 -7.51
CA ALA A 162 10.22 2.13 -7.21
C ALA A 162 9.40 2.69 -8.40
N ARG A 163 9.94 3.68 -9.11
CA ARG A 163 9.40 4.18 -10.39
C ARG A 163 9.45 3.10 -11.46
N GLN A 164 10.58 2.45 -11.67
CA GLN A 164 10.74 1.40 -12.67
C GLN A 164 9.79 0.21 -12.40
N ALA A 165 9.61 -0.16 -11.13
CA ALA A 165 8.64 -1.18 -10.74
C ALA A 165 7.20 -0.74 -11.11
N ALA A 166 6.84 0.51 -10.82
CA ALA A 166 5.54 1.05 -11.16
C ALA A 166 5.32 1.19 -12.67
N GLU A 167 6.31 1.65 -13.44
CA GLU A 167 6.25 1.73 -14.91
C GLU A 167 6.12 0.34 -15.54
N PHE A 168 6.91 -0.64 -15.06
CA PHE A 168 6.83 -2.03 -15.52
C PHE A 168 5.42 -2.60 -15.27
N ARG A 169 4.85 -2.41 -14.07
CA ARG A 169 3.51 -2.88 -13.73
C ARG A 169 2.41 -2.14 -14.49
N LEU A 170 2.57 -0.84 -14.72
CA LEU A 170 1.63 -0.06 -15.53
C LEU A 170 1.55 -0.61 -16.96
N ASN A 171 2.70 -0.86 -17.59
CA ASN A 171 2.76 -1.40 -18.94
C ASN A 171 2.17 -2.83 -19.00
N ASP A 172 2.49 -3.68 -18.03
CA ASP A 172 1.98 -5.05 -17.92
C ASP A 172 0.45 -5.12 -17.71
N LEU A 173 -0.10 -4.25 -16.83
CA LEU A 173 -1.52 -4.29 -16.44
C LEU A 173 -2.43 -3.47 -17.35
N VAL A 174 -1.93 -2.39 -17.95
CA VAL A 174 -2.76 -1.40 -18.66
C VAL A 174 -2.48 -1.39 -20.18
N GLY A 175 -1.39 -2.01 -20.64
CA GLY A 175 -1.08 -2.10 -22.07
C GLY A 175 -0.79 -0.75 -22.71
N LEU A 176 -0.07 0.12 -21.99
CA LEU A 176 0.58 1.31 -22.54
C LEU A 176 1.91 0.92 -23.20
#